data_AF-A0A094BQ38-F1
#
_entry.id   AF-A0A094BQ38-F1
#
_cell.length_a   1.000
_cell.length_b   1.000
_cell.length_c   1.000
_cell.angle_alpha   90.00
_cell.angle_beta   90.00
_cell.angle_gamma   90.00
#
_symmetry.space_group_name_H-M   'P 1'
#
loop_
_entity.id
_entity.type
_entity.pdbx_description
1 polymer ?
#
loop_
_entity_poly.entity_id
_entity_poly.type
_entity_poly.pdbx_seq_one_letter_code
_entity_poly.pdbx_strand_id
1 'polypeptide(L)'
;MSITRPGSTALGWTSIGLGETMEGALMFIIYGDPMSSEKPIVSIRKSTGHKQPTLVTKEDMNGADLRVISADWIASQSLPGSAVAMVSLVCYSCHLWPGTEISVTSKSQPWIWAWSSKQEIPVYTYDAHLKMHVHHAGAGGWGNFYVDMPRSVNNWGHAPSFPPLRPGIKTLGASDKRGISLGYIMTSLVKNPVLHLHGIIMGTAFLLLFPIGVLALRYGGSFKYHWIVQLVASAFMGIGFALGLMLGKKINTAHQVVGILLLSCLGIQGILGWRHHMVFIRIRRRTWLSHSHLWLGRVMIVGGWSNLFSGMILRGYSSFGIFAMSLLVGFEAIGLTGWLWWIRIKAARVERSGAPVILKESDTMGTKKGEADYFALGDDEYDDDGNSVDLQEDEDKPMIP
;
A
#
# COMPACT_ATOMS: atom_id res chain seq x y z
N MET A 1 -9.30 -16.29 -26.62
CA MET A 1 -9.42 -16.50 -25.16
C MET A 1 -10.32 -17.69 -24.87
N SER A 2 -10.23 -18.32 -23.70
CA SER A 2 -11.11 -19.42 -23.28
C SER A 2 -11.72 -19.12 -21.90
N ILE A 3 -13.02 -19.36 -21.74
CA ILE A 3 -13.73 -19.18 -20.47
C ILE A 3 -14.46 -20.49 -20.14
N THR A 4 -14.05 -21.19 -19.09
CA THR A 4 -14.67 -22.43 -18.64
C THR A 4 -15.91 -22.15 -17.80
N ARG A 5 -17.03 -22.79 -18.13
CA ARG A 5 -18.29 -22.74 -17.37
C ARG A 5 -18.77 -24.16 -17.08
N PRO A 6 -19.44 -24.41 -15.94
CA PRO A 6 -20.12 -25.68 -15.73
C PRO A 6 -21.11 -25.89 -16.88
N GLY A 7 -21.01 -27.03 -17.56
CA GLY A 7 -21.76 -27.32 -18.79
C GLY A 7 -23.22 -27.61 -18.51
N SER A 8 -23.62 -27.72 -17.25
CA SER A 8 -25.00 -27.94 -16.82
C SER A 8 -25.79 -26.64 -16.57
N THR A 9 -25.22 -25.45 -16.82
CA THR A 9 -25.90 -24.18 -16.53
C THR A 9 -25.64 -23.12 -17.60
N ALA A 10 -26.70 -22.42 -17.97
CA ALA A 10 -26.64 -21.23 -18.83
C ALA A 10 -26.48 -19.91 -18.04
N LEU A 11 -26.30 -20.00 -16.71
CA LEU A 11 -26.29 -18.86 -15.80
C LEU A 11 -24.98 -18.08 -15.85
N GLY A 12 -25.10 -16.77 -15.91
CA GLY A 12 -23.99 -15.85 -15.74
C GLY A 12 -23.37 -15.34 -17.03
N TRP A 13 -22.32 -14.56 -16.84
CA TRP A 13 -21.54 -13.92 -17.89
C TRP A 13 -20.08 -13.78 -17.44
N THR A 14 -19.17 -13.65 -18.39
CA THR A 14 -17.77 -13.35 -18.15
C THR A 14 -17.32 -12.24 -19.08
N SER A 15 -16.51 -11.32 -18.58
CA SER A 15 -16.04 -10.16 -19.30
C SER A 15 -14.54 -10.01 -19.17
N ILE A 16 -13.92 -9.52 -20.24
CA ILE A 16 -12.63 -8.85 -20.19
C ILE A 16 -12.78 -7.45 -20.76
N GLY A 17 -11.86 -6.54 -20.46
CA GLY A 17 -11.87 -5.20 -21.00
C GLY A 17 -10.49 -4.57 -21.03
N LEU A 18 -10.30 -3.65 -21.98
CA LEU A 18 -9.08 -2.87 -22.13
C LEU A 18 -9.04 -1.77 -21.07
N GLY A 19 -7.90 -1.61 -20.39
CA GLY A 19 -7.68 -0.56 -19.38
C GLY A 19 -7.46 -1.07 -17.95
N GLU A 20 -7.16 -0.14 -17.04
CA GLU A 20 -6.89 -0.42 -15.60
C GLU A 20 -8.15 -0.36 -14.73
N THR A 21 -9.23 0.25 -15.23
CA THR A 21 -10.47 0.48 -14.51
C THR A 21 -11.66 0.36 -15.46
N MET A 22 -12.89 0.28 -14.93
CA MET A 22 -14.09 0.24 -15.77
C MET A 22 -14.32 1.56 -16.51
N GLU A 23 -13.92 2.70 -15.97
CA GLU A 23 -14.11 3.99 -16.63
C GLU A 23 -13.27 4.06 -17.90
N GLY A 24 -13.92 4.31 -19.03
CA GLY A 24 -13.27 4.39 -20.34
C GLY A 24 -12.89 3.04 -20.95
N ALA A 25 -13.19 1.90 -20.31
CA ALA A 25 -12.84 0.59 -20.83
C ALA A 25 -13.71 0.19 -22.04
N LEU A 26 -13.06 -0.43 -23.03
CA LEU A 26 -13.71 -1.21 -24.08
C LEU A 26 -13.81 -2.67 -23.61
N MET A 27 -15.04 -3.16 -23.43
CA MET A 27 -15.34 -4.44 -22.78
C MET A 27 -15.92 -5.44 -23.77
N PHE A 28 -15.54 -6.70 -23.56
CA PHE A 28 -16.02 -7.87 -24.28
C PHE A 28 -16.68 -8.78 -23.26
N ILE A 29 -17.99 -8.96 -23.38
CA ILE A 29 -18.82 -9.67 -22.41
C ILE A 29 -19.48 -10.88 -23.09
N ILE A 30 -19.30 -12.06 -22.50
CA ILE A 30 -19.59 -13.34 -23.09
C ILE A 30 -20.59 -14.07 -22.21
N TYR A 31 -21.68 -14.52 -22.81
CA TYR A 31 -22.74 -15.30 -22.18
C TYR A 31 -23.51 -16.10 -23.23
N GLY A 32 -24.44 -16.93 -22.76
CA GLY A 32 -25.20 -17.86 -23.59
C GLY A 32 -25.31 -19.21 -22.90
N ASP A 33 -26.05 -20.10 -23.54
CA ASP A 33 -26.25 -21.47 -23.08
C ASP A 33 -25.29 -22.43 -23.80
N PRO A 34 -24.35 -23.10 -23.09
CA PRO A 34 -23.49 -24.10 -23.70
C PRO A 34 -24.20 -25.40 -24.11
N MET A 35 -25.44 -25.63 -23.64
CA MET A 35 -26.25 -26.80 -23.96
C MET A 35 -27.18 -26.57 -25.15
N SER A 36 -27.38 -25.32 -25.55
CA SER A 36 -28.16 -25.02 -26.75
C SER A 36 -27.31 -25.23 -28.01
N SER A 37 -27.98 -25.34 -29.17
CA SER A 37 -27.31 -25.34 -30.47
C SER A 37 -26.83 -23.96 -30.90
N GLU A 38 -27.03 -22.92 -30.08
CA GLU A 38 -26.68 -21.55 -30.40
C GLU A 38 -25.24 -21.22 -30.00
N LYS A 39 -24.65 -20.25 -30.71
CA LYS A 39 -23.30 -19.76 -30.41
C LYS A 39 -23.32 -18.82 -29.19
N PRO A 40 -22.22 -18.72 -28.43
CA PRO A 40 -22.12 -17.74 -27.36
C PRO A 40 -22.26 -16.31 -27.91
N ILE A 41 -23.01 -15.48 -27.19
CA ILE A 41 -23.07 -14.04 -27.46
C ILE A 41 -21.75 -13.40 -27.05
N VAL A 42 -21.21 -12.57 -27.93
CA VAL A 42 -20.06 -11.70 -27.67
C VAL A 42 -20.55 -10.27 -27.75
N SER A 43 -20.88 -9.70 -26.60
CA SER A 43 -21.35 -8.33 -26.46
C SER A 43 -20.18 -7.38 -26.27
N ILE A 44 -20.04 -6.43 -27.20
CA ILE A 44 -19.00 -5.41 -27.14
C ILE A 44 -19.60 -4.13 -26.58
N ARG A 45 -19.07 -3.65 -25.45
CA ARG A 45 -19.63 -2.53 -24.71
C ARG A 45 -18.56 -1.51 -24.32
N LYS A 46 -18.95 -0.25 -24.23
CA LYS A 46 -18.16 0.82 -23.62
C LYS A 46 -18.63 1.09 -22.20
N SER A 47 -17.74 1.60 -21.38
CA SER A 47 -18.06 2.02 -20.02
C SER A 47 -17.56 3.44 -19.76
N THR A 48 -18.36 4.23 -19.06
CA THR A 48 -18.06 5.63 -18.68
C THR A 48 -17.96 5.81 -17.16
N GLY A 49 -17.72 4.72 -16.42
CA GLY A 49 -17.57 4.73 -14.97
C GLY A 49 -17.89 3.37 -14.34
N HIS A 50 -18.23 3.36 -13.05
CA HIS A 50 -18.70 2.17 -12.34
C HIS A 50 -20.21 1.94 -12.51
N LYS A 51 -20.68 1.91 -13.76
CA LYS A 51 -22.08 1.66 -14.12
C LYS A 51 -22.17 0.61 -15.21
N GLN A 52 -23.39 0.13 -15.48
CA GLN A 52 -23.61 -0.88 -16.51
C GLN A 52 -23.03 -0.40 -17.87
N PRO A 53 -22.16 -1.18 -18.51
CA PRO A 53 -21.65 -0.85 -19.84
C PRO A 53 -22.76 -0.87 -20.88
N THR A 54 -22.66 0.01 -21.88
CA THR A 54 -23.60 0.14 -22.99
C THR A 54 -22.95 -0.33 -24.28
N LEU A 55 -23.73 -0.74 -25.28
CA LEU A 55 -23.16 -1.10 -26.59
C LEU A 55 -22.27 0.01 -27.16
N VAL A 56 -21.19 -0.40 -27.81
CA VAL A 56 -20.31 0.51 -28.54
C VAL A 56 -20.93 0.86 -29.90
N THR A 57 -20.82 2.12 -30.33
CA THR A 57 -21.20 2.55 -31.69
C THR A 57 -19.96 2.84 -32.54
N LYS A 58 -20.14 3.06 -33.86
CA LYS A 58 -19.02 3.37 -34.74
C LYS A 58 -18.36 4.70 -34.39
N GLU A 59 -19.15 5.66 -33.91
CA GLU A 59 -18.70 7.00 -33.52
C GLU A 59 -17.80 6.92 -32.28
N ASP A 60 -18.09 5.99 -31.36
CA ASP A 60 -17.29 5.78 -30.14
C ASP A 60 -15.88 5.27 -30.44
N MET A 61 -15.72 4.53 -31.54
CA MET A 61 -14.47 3.83 -31.88
C MET A 61 -13.40 4.76 -32.44
N ASN A 62 -13.72 6.01 -32.77
CA ASN A 62 -12.75 7.02 -33.24
C ASN A 62 -11.84 6.51 -34.38
N GLY A 63 -12.44 5.79 -35.35
CA GLY A 63 -11.72 5.20 -36.48
C GLY A 63 -11.12 3.81 -36.24
N ALA A 64 -11.19 3.27 -35.01
CA ALA A 64 -10.94 1.85 -34.77
C ALA A 64 -12.09 0.99 -35.31
N ASP A 65 -11.77 -0.25 -35.69
CA ASP A 65 -12.76 -1.23 -36.16
C ASP A 65 -12.55 -2.56 -35.47
N LEU A 66 -13.59 -3.08 -34.82
CA LEU A 66 -13.53 -4.28 -34.02
C LEU A 66 -14.51 -5.31 -34.57
N ARG A 67 -13.99 -6.52 -34.85
CA ARG A 67 -14.76 -7.61 -35.45
C ARG A 67 -14.64 -8.87 -34.63
N VAL A 68 -15.77 -9.52 -34.37
CA VAL A 68 -15.83 -10.88 -33.87
C VAL A 68 -15.61 -11.81 -35.07
N ILE A 69 -14.54 -12.60 -35.04
CA ILE A 69 -14.20 -13.54 -36.12
C ILE A 69 -14.92 -14.87 -35.91
N SER A 70 -14.90 -15.38 -34.67
CA SER A 70 -15.58 -16.61 -34.30
C SER A 70 -15.93 -16.62 -32.80
N ALA A 71 -16.98 -17.36 -32.47
CA ALA A 71 -17.47 -17.54 -31.11
C ALA A 71 -18.17 -18.90 -31.06
N ASP A 72 -17.56 -19.87 -30.39
CA ASP A 72 -18.04 -21.26 -30.38
C ASP A 72 -17.90 -21.88 -28.99
N TRP A 73 -18.83 -22.77 -28.64
CA TRP A 73 -18.74 -23.60 -27.43
C TRP A 73 -17.90 -24.84 -27.71
N ILE A 74 -16.93 -25.12 -26.85
CA ILE A 74 -16.06 -26.30 -26.94
C ILE A 74 -16.16 -27.10 -25.65
N ALA A 75 -16.37 -28.41 -25.75
CA ALA A 75 -16.33 -29.29 -24.59
C ALA A 75 -14.95 -29.24 -23.91
N SER A 76 -14.95 -29.06 -22.59
CA SER A 76 -13.71 -29.01 -21.82
C SER A 76 -13.11 -30.42 -21.70
N GLN A 77 -11.84 -30.57 -22.11
CA GLN A 77 -11.12 -31.83 -21.97
C GLN A 77 -10.63 -32.08 -20.54
N SER A 78 -10.43 -31.02 -19.75
CA SER A 78 -9.86 -31.10 -18.40
C SER A 78 -10.91 -31.25 -17.30
N LEU A 79 -12.16 -30.88 -17.58
CA LEU A 79 -13.28 -30.90 -16.63
C LEU A 79 -14.50 -31.49 -17.32
N PRO A 80 -14.77 -32.80 -17.16
CA PRO A 80 -15.93 -33.46 -17.74
C PRO A 80 -17.24 -32.75 -17.36
N GLY A 81 -18.14 -32.57 -18.32
CA GLY A 81 -19.40 -31.86 -18.12
C GLY A 81 -19.25 -30.34 -18.00
N SER A 82 -18.13 -29.77 -18.44
CA SER A 82 -17.95 -28.31 -18.58
C SER A 82 -17.73 -27.91 -20.04
N ALA A 83 -18.13 -26.69 -20.37
CA ALA A 83 -17.99 -26.11 -21.69
C ALA A 83 -17.15 -24.83 -21.62
N VAL A 84 -16.43 -24.56 -22.70
CA VAL A 84 -15.52 -23.42 -22.84
C VAL A 84 -16.01 -22.56 -24.00
N ALA A 85 -16.30 -21.29 -23.74
CA ALA A 85 -16.51 -20.34 -24.84
C ALA A 85 -15.15 -19.99 -25.44
N MET A 86 -14.95 -20.30 -26.71
CA MET A 86 -13.79 -19.88 -27.49
C MET A 86 -14.18 -18.73 -28.40
N VAL A 87 -13.60 -17.57 -28.14
CA VAL A 87 -13.88 -16.32 -28.86
C VAL A 87 -12.60 -15.79 -29.50
N SER A 88 -12.74 -15.41 -30.77
CA SER A 88 -11.72 -14.76 -31.59
C SER A 88 -12.21 -13.39 -32.03
N LEU A 89 -11.39 -12.36 -31.80
CA LEU A 89 -11.67 -10.99 -32.17
C LEU A 89 -10.43 -10.39 -32.85
N VAL A 90 -10.65 -9.50 -33.81
CA VAL A 90 -9.61 -8.64 -34.37
C VAL A 90 -10.01 -7.19 -34.16
N CYS A 91 -9.04 -6.37 -33.74
CA CYS A 91 -9.23 -4.93 -33.63
C CYS A 91 -8.21 -4.20 -34.50
N TYR A 92 -8.71 -3.49 -35.50
CA TYR A 92 -7.94 -2.59 -36.33
C TYR A 92 -7.87 -1.23 -35.65
N SER A 93 -6.65 -0.68 -35.56
CA SER A 93 -6.40 0.65 -35.00
C SER A 93 -6.96 0.87 -33.58
N CYS A 94 -7.03 -0.18 -32.76
CA CYS A 94 -7.54 -0.09 -31.38
C CYS A 94 -6.83 0.95 -30.50
N HIS A 95 -5.60 1.34 -30.84
CA HIS A 95 -4.88 2.42 -30.16
C HIS A 95 -5.58 3.80 -30.27
N LEU A 96 -6.53 3.96 -31.20
CA LEU A 96 -7.35 5.17 -31.37
C LEU A 96 -8.54 5.23 -30.41
N TRP A 97 -8.82 4.16 -29.66
CA TRP A 97 -9.91 4.13 -28.69
C TRP A 97 -9.78 5.28 -27.67
N PRO A 98 -10.77 6.17 -27.55
CA PRO A 98 -10.62 7.39 -26.74
C PRO A 98 -10.76 7.15 -25.24
N GLY A 99 -11.39 6.04 -24.82
CA GLY A 99 -11.72 5.83 -23.41
C GLY A 99 -10.54 5.40 -22.54
N THR A 100 -9.57 4.67 -23.09
CA THR A 100 -8.35 4.27 -22.38
C THR A 100 -7.18 4.19 -23.33
N GLU A 101 -5.98 4.48 -22.83
CA GLU A 101 -4.76 4.33 -23.59
C GLU A 101 -4.48 2.84 -23.88
N ILE A 102 -4.35 2.50 -25.15
CA ILE A 102 -4.01 1.16 -25.62
C ILE A 102 -2.68 1.25 -26.36
N SER A 103 -1.62 0.75 -25.72
CA SER A 103 -0.28 0.70 -26.31
C SER A 103 -0.01 -0.68 -26.90
N VAL A 104 0.10 -0.76 -28.22
CA VAL A 104 0.43 -2.00 -28.94
C VAL A 104 1.87 -2.47 -28.71
N THR A 105 2.73 -1.59 -28.17
CA THR A 105 4.15 -1.88 -27.88
C THR A 105 4.40 -2.24 -26.41
N SER A 106 3.40 -2.08 -25.53
CA SER A 106 3.54 -2.36 -24.11
C SER A 106 3.59 -3.86 -23.82
N LYS A 107 4.66 -4.30 -23.15
CA LYS A 107 4.79 -5.68 -22.65
C LYS A 107 3.91 -5.99 -21.43
N SER A 108 3.25 -4.97 -20.88
CA SER A 108 2.42 -5.08 -19.68
C SER A 108 1.23 -4.12 -19.79
N GLN A 109 0.46 -4.24 -20.87
CA GLN A 109 -0.76 -3.46 -21.05
C GLN A 109 -1.80 -3.92 -20.01
N PRO A 110 -2.41 -2.99 -19.26
CA PRO A 110 -3.45 -3.31 -18.30
C PRO A 110 -4.78 -3.70 -18.97
N TRP A 111 -5.37 -4.76 -18.45
CA TRP A 111 -6.71 -5.23 -18.78
C TRP A 111 -7.46 -5.55 -17.49
N ILE A 112 -8.78 -5.45 -17.54
CA ILE A 112 -9.70 -5.85 -16.48
C ILE A 112 -10.43 -7.14 -16.86
N TRP A 113 -10.81 -7.93 -15.87
CA TRP A 113 -11.72 -9.06 -16.05
C TRP A 113 -12.80 -9.03 -14.97
N ALA A 114 -13.98 -9.56 -15.30
CA ALA A 114 -15.08 -9.70 -14.36
C ALA A 114 -15.98 -10.88 -14.74
N TRP A 115 -16.74 -11.42 -13.80
CA TRP A 115 -17.72 -12.46 -14.06
C TRP A 115 -18.86 -12.43 -13.04
N SER A 116 -19.99 -13.03 -13.44
CA SER A 116 -21.13 -13.35 -12.60
C SER A 116 -21.56 -14.78 -12.94
N SER A 117 -21.80 -15.64 -11.96
CA SER A 117 -22.18 -17.05 -12.20
C SER A 117 -23.67 -17.34 -11.97
N LYS A 118 -24.41 -16.41 -11.36
CA LYS A 118 -25.76 -16.65 -10.86
C LYS A 118 -26.85 -15.90 -11.63
N GLN A 119 -26.46 -15.04 -12.56
CA GLN A 119 -27.44 -14.27 -13.30
C GLN A 119 -28.13 -15.15 -14.35
N GLU A 120 -29.43 -15.31 -14.23
CA GLU A 120 -30.26 -15.76 -15.34
C GLU A 120 -30.43 -14.61 -16.36
N ILE A 121 -30.23 -14.93 -17.63
CA ILE A 121 -30.41 -14.00 -18.75
C ILE A 121 -31.56 -14.58 -19.58
N PRO A 122 -32.77 -14.00 -19.50
CA PRO A 122 -33.96 -14.59 -20.12
C PRO A 122 -33.89 -14.66 -21.65
N VAL A 123 -33.23 -13.68 -22.28
CA VAL A 123 -33.02 -13.59 -23.72
C VAL A 123 -31.59 -13.20 -24.00
N TYR A 124 -30.91 -13.98 -24.82
CA TYR A 124 -29.52 -13.73 -25.22
C TYR A 124 -29.44 -12.72 -26.36
N THR A 125 -29.51 -11.43 -26.05
CA THR A 125 -29.27 -10.32 -26.99
C THR A 125 -27.95 -9.64 -26.70
N TYR A 126 -27.34 -8.95 -27.68
CA TYR A 126 -26.08 -8.23 -27.45
C TYR A 126 -26.17 -7.14 -26.37
N ASP A 127 -27.35 -6.55 -26.14
CA ASP A 127 -27.59 -5.47 -25.18
C ASP A 127 -28.22 -5.95 -23.86
N ALA A 128 -28.33 -7.27 -23.63
CA ALA A 128 -28.96 -7.84 -22.45
C ALA A 128 -28.52 -7.15 -21.15
N HIS A 129 -29.48 -6.90 -20.24
CA HIS A 129 -29.19 -6.28 -18.94
C HIS A 129 -28.30 -7.20 -18.11
N LEU A 130 -27.23 -6.65 -17.53
CA LEU A 130 -26.26 -7.42 -16.75
C LEU A 130 -26.27 -6.94 -15.31
N LYS A 131 -26.56 -7.87 -14.39
CA LYS A 131 -26.33 -7.70 -12.96
C LYS A 131 -24.84 -7.54 -12.73
N MET A 132 -24.49 -6.68 -11.79
CA MET A 132 -23.11 -6.44 -11.40
C MET A 132 -22.38 -7.74 -11.00
N HIS A 133 -21.08 -7.78 -11.25
CA HIS A 133 -20.22 -8.83 -10.72
C HIS A 133 -20.25 -8.81 -9.18
N VAL A 134 -19.81 -9.90 -8.56
CA VAL A 134 -19.75 -9.99 -7.09
C VAL A 134 -18.83 -8.90 -6.51
N HIS A 135 -19.12 -8.43 -5.29
CA HIS A 135 -18.56 -7.21 -4.72
C HIS A 135 -17.08 -7.25 -4.28
N HIS A 136 -16.34 -8.34 -4.54
CA HIS A 136 -14.97 -8.50 -4.01
C HIS A 136 -13.93 -8.67 -5.12
N ALA A 137 -12.83 -7.91 -5.05
CA ALA A 137 -11.71 -8.08 -5.96
C ALA A 137 -11.06 -9.47 -5.80
N GLY A 138 -10.54 -10.05 -6.88
CA GLY A 138 -9.94 -11.38 -6.90
C GLY A 138 -10.99 -12.47 -7.06
N ALA A 139 -10.97 -13.49 -6.19
CA ALA A 139 -11.88 -14.65 -6.26
C ALA A 139 -13.35 -14.35 -5.90
N GLY A 140 -13.78 -13.09 -6.02
CA GLY A 140 -15.14 -12.62 -5.78
C GLY A 140 -15.69 -11.73 -6.89
N GLY A 141 -15.26 -11.95 -8.14
CA GLY A 141 -16.01 -11.54 -9.33
C GLY A 141 -15.29 -10.60 -10.30
N TRP A 142 -14.14 -10.00 -9.95
CA TRP A 142 -13.42 -9.09 -10.84
C TRP A 142 -11.94 -8.89 -10.48
N GLY A 143 -11.13 -8.41 -11.42
CA GLY A 143 -9.73 -8.13 -11.19
C GLY A 143 -9.02 -7.51 -12.39
N ASN A 144 -7.69 -7.44 -12.30
CA ASN A 144 -6.81 -6.95 -13.35
C ASN A 144 -5.88 -8.07 -13.83
N PHE A 145 -5.44 -7.97 -15.07
CA PHE A 145 -4.36 -8.77 -15.65
C PHE A 145 -3.59 -7.93 -16.68
N TYR A 146 -2.45 -8.44 -17.11
CA TYR A 146 -1.51 -7.73 -17.97
C TYR A 146 -1.26 -8.54 -19.22
N VAL A 147 -1.27 -7.88 -20.37
CA VAL A 147 -1.04 -8.50 -21.67
C VAL A 147 0.24 -7.94 -22.29
N ASP A 148 1.07 -8.83 -22.82
CA ASP A 148 2.22 -8.52 -23.65
C ASP A 148 1.72 -8.22 -25.06
N MET A 149 1.32 -6.97 -25.31
CA MET A 149 0.69 -6.54 -26.55
C MET A 149 1.54 -6.80 -27.79
N PRO A 150 2.88 -6.65 -27.78
CA PRO A 150 3.73 -7.04 -28.90
C PRO A 150 3.53 -8.47 -29.40
N ARG A 151 3.14 -9.42 -28.53
CA ARG A 151 2.83 -10.81 -28.94
C ARG A 151 1.50 -10.96 -29.67
N SER A 152 0.63 -9.96 -29.58
CA SER A 152 -0.68 -9.91 -30.25
C SER A 152 -0.66 -9.11 -31.55
N VAL A 153 0.45 -8.42 -31.85
CA VAL A 153 0.62 -7.68 -33.11
C VAL A 153 1.08 -8.64 -34.20
N ASN A 154 0.36 -8.65 -35.32
CA ASN A 154 0.77 -9.34 -36.54
C ASN A 154 0.85 -8.33 -37.69
N ASN A 155 1.98 -8.32 -38.40
CA ASN A 155 2.24 -7.46 -39.56
C ASN A 155 2.12 -8.21 -40.90
N TRP A 156 1.62 -9.45 -40.91
CA TRP A 156 1.44 -10.23 -42.13
C TRP A 156 0.28 -9.71 -43.00
N GLY A 157 0.43 -9.84 -44.31
CA GLY A 157 -0.61 -9.50 -45.30
C GLY A 157 -1.81 -10.46 -45.34
N HIS A 158 -1.80 -11.52 -44.54
CA HIS A 158 -2.91 -12.47 -44.38
C HIS A 158 -3.34 -12.53 -42.91
N ALA A 159 -4.61 -12.87 -42.68
CA ALA A 159 -5.14 -13.02 -41.32
C ALA A 159 -4.27 -14.04 -40.53
N PRO A 160 -3.86 -13.70 -39.29
CA PRO A 160 -3.06 -14.62 -38.47
C PRO A 160 -3.76 -15.96 -38.31
N SER A 161 -3.00 -17.06 -38.43
CA SER A 161 -3.46 -18.34 -37.92
C SER A 161 -3.58 -18.27 -36.39
N PHE A 162 -4.52 -19.03 -35.83
CA PHE A 162 -4.65 -19.12 -34.38
C PHE A 162 -3.33 -19.56 -33.76
N PRO A 163 -2.81 -18.88 -32.72
CA PRO A 163 -1.71 -19.45 -31.96
C PRO A 163 -2.21 -20.80 -31.42
N PRO A 164 -1.53 -21.92 -31.71
CA PRO A 164 -2.00 -23.22 -31.28
C PRO A 164 -2.12 -23.22 -29.76
N LEU A 165 -3.29 -23.57 -29.24
CA LEU A 165 -3.47 -23.78 -27.80
C LEU A 165 -2.55 -24.92 -27.40
N ARG A 166 -1.50 -24.61 -26.62
CA ARG A 166 -0.56 -25.60 -26.12
C ARG A 166 -1.10 -26.15 -24.80
N PRO A 167 -1.45 -27.45 -24.72
CA PRO A 167 -1.85 -28.06 -23.45
C PRO A 167 -0.78 -27.81 -22.37
N GLY A 168 -1.21 -27.45 -21.16
CA GLY A 168 -0.31 -27.15 -20.04
C GLY A 168 0.16 -25.69 -19.94
N ILE A 169 -0.03 -24.85 -20.96
CA ILE A 169 0.26 -23.41 -20.86
C ILE A 169 -1.01 -22.65 -20.45
N LYS A 170 -1.12 -22.29 -19.16
CA LYS A 170 -2.31 -21.61 -18.61
C LYS A 170 -2.47 -20.17 -19.11
N THR A 171 -1.36 -19.46 -19.36
CA THR A 171 -1.37 -18.08 -19.87
C THR A 171 -0.28 -17.91 -20.93
N LEU A 172 -0.64 -17.34 -22.09
CA LEU A 172 0.30 -17.04 -23.18
C LEU A 172 0.28 -15.55 -23.45
N GLY A 173 1.40 -14.86 -23.18
CA GLY A 173 1.47 -13.40 -23.33
C GLY A 173 0.54 -12.65 -22.37
N ALA A 174 0.12 -13.29 -21.28
CA ALA A 174 -0.70 -12.68 -20.23
C ALA A 174 -0.16 -13.06 -18.84
N SER A 175 -0.29 -12.15 -17.88
CA SER A 175 0.20 -12.28 -16.51
C SER A 175 -0.79 -11.69 -15.52
N ASP A 176 -0.98 -12.35 -14.38
CA ASP A 176 -1.68 -11.83 -13.21
C ASP A 176 -0.80 -10.84 -12.41
N LYS A 177 0.51 -10.84 -12.68
CA LYS A 177 1.50 -9.94 -12.08
C LYS A 177 1.79 -8.75 -13.00
N ARG A 178 1.81 -7.55 -12.42
CA ARG A 178 2.26 -6.32 -13.08
C ARG A 178 3.77 -6.38 -13.34
N GLY A 179 4.21 -6.08 -14.56
CA GLY A 179 5.62 -5.80 -14.81
C GLY A 179 6.03 -4.53 -14.08
N ILE A 180 7.06 -4.60 -13.22
CA ILE A 180 7.58 -3.42 -12.52
C ILE A 180 8.50 -2.68 -13.49
N SER A 181 8.11 -1.47 -13.93
CA SER A 181 8.97 -0.58 -14.72
C SER A 181 9.01 0.82 -14.11
N LEU A 182 10.15 1.49 -14.28
CA LEU A 182 10.36 2.88 -13.85
C LEU A 182 9.36 3.84 -14.53
N GLY A 183 8.99 3.55 -15.78
CA GLY A 183 7.98 4.29 -16.52
C GLY A 183 6.63 4.29 -15.82
N TYR A 184 6.16 3.15 -15.30
CA TYR A 184 4.90 3.05 -14.57
C TYR A 184 4.89 3.86 -13.27
N ILE A 185 6.00 3.90 -12.52
CA ILE A 185 6.09 4.75 -11.31
C ILE A 185 5.82 6.20 -11.69
N MET A 186 6.40 6.67 -12.81
CA MET A 186 6.16 8.02 -13.31
C MET A 186 4.72 8.21 -13.85
N THR A 187 4.17 7.27 -14.63
CA THR A 187 2.80 7.40 -15.16
C THR A 187 1.72 7.32 -14.07
N SER A 188 1.93 6.49 -13.04
CA SER A 188 1.05 6.37 -11.88
C SER A 188 1.04 7.66 -11.06
N LEU A 189 2.18 8.33 -10.92
CA LEU A 189 2.28 9.66 -10.31
C LEU A 189 1.51 10.72 -11.10
N VAL A 190 1.49 10.64 -12.44
CA VAL A 190 0.77 11.60 -13.29
C VAL A 190 -0.75 11.46 -13.21
N LYS A 191 -1.29 10.24 -13.07
CA LYS A 191 -2.75 10.01 -13.04
C LYS A 191 -3.43 10.37 -11.71
N ASN A 192 -2.75 10.18 -10.57
CA ASN A 192 -3.28 10.51 -9.23
C ASN A 192 -2.16 11.07 -8.32
N PRO A 193 -1.63 12.27 -8.61
CA PRO A 193 -0.43 12.79 -7.95
C PRO A 193 -0.62 12.98 -6.45
N VAL A 194 -1.76 13.53 -6.04
CA VAL A 194 -2.05 13.84 -4.63
C VAL A 194 -2.05 12.57 -3.76
N LEU A 195 -2.64 11.48 -4.25
CA LEU A 195 -2.72 10.20 -3.54
C LEU A 195 -1.33 9.60 -3.32
N HIS A 196 -0.53 9.55 -4.39
CA HIS A 196 0.80 8.97 -4.31
C HIS A 196 1.76 9.85 -3.50
N LEU A 197 1.67 11.17 -3.62
CA LEU A 197 2.44 12.11 -2.79
C LEU A 197 2.08 11.97 -1.32
N HIS A 198 0.79 11.85 -0.97
CA HIS A 198 0.36 11.55 0.40
C HIS A 198 1.05 10.29 0.94
N GLY A 199 0.96 9.18 0.20
CA GLY A 199 1.58 7.91 0.61
C GLY A 199 3.10 7.98 0.73
N ILE A 200 3.80 8.62 -0.21
CA ILE A 200 5.26 8.74 -0.22
C ILE A 200 5.75 9.64 0.93
N ILE A 201 5.09 10.77 1.17
CA ILE A 201 5.46 11.71 2.22
C ILE A 201 5.21 11.08 3.60
N MET A 202 4.05 10.46 3.80
CA MET A 202 3.72 9.78 5.06
C MET A 202 4.62 8.56 5.30
N GLY A 203 4.90 7.77 4.25
CA GLY A 203 5.84 6.65 4.30
C GLY A 203 7.24 7.10 4.68
N THR A 204 7.76 8.16 4.05
CA THR A 204 9.07 8.75 4.38
C THR A 204 9.13 9.24 5.83
N ALA A 205 8.06 9.88 6.32
CA ALA A 205 8.01 10.33 7.71
C ALA A 205 8.16 9.16 8.70
N PHE A 206 7.34 8.12 8.55
CA PHE A 206 7.24 7.02 9.53
C PHE A 206 8.29 5.92 9.37
N LEU A 207 8.76 5.64 8.15
CA LEU A 207 9.73 4.57 7.90
C LEU A 207 11.19 5.03 7.97
N LEU A 208 11.42 6.35 7.90
CA LEU A 208 12.77 6.90 7.78
C LEU A 208 13.02 8.01 8.80
N LEU A 209 12.30 9.13 8.72
CA LEU A 209 12.64 10.33 9.50
C LEU A 209 12.41 10.16 11.01
N PHE A 210 11.23 9.69 11.42
CA PHE A 210 10.94 9.43 12.83
C PHE A 210 11.93 8.42 13.48
N PRO A 211 12.22 7.27 12.84
CA PRO A 211 13.25 6.32 13.30
C PRO A 211 14.65 6.92 13.40
N ILE A 212 15.10 7.67 12.38
CA ILE A 212 16.41 8.35 12.40
C ILE A 212 16.48 9.31 13.59
N GLY A 213 15.40 10.04 13.88
CA GLY A 213 15.32 10.92 15.05
C GLY A 213 15.51 10.15 16.36
N VAL A 214 14.99 8.93 16.48
CA VAL A 214 15.20 8.06 17.65
C VAL A 214 16.66 7.61 17.75
N LEU A 215 17.28 7.25 16.62
CA LEU A 215 18.68 6.81 16.58
C LEU A 215 19.68 7.95 16.86
N ALA A 216 19.37 9.19 16.48
CA ALA A 216 20.24 10.36 16.65
C ALA A 216 20.66 10.61 18.10
N LEU A 217 19.80 10.29 19.09
CA LEU A 217 20.13 10.40 20.51
C LEU A 217 21.16 9.35 20.96
N ARG A 218 21.22 8.20 20.30
CA ARG A 218 22.04 7.04 20.74
C ARG A 218 23.42 6.99 20.06
N TYR A 219 23.56 7.48 18.83
CA TYR A 219 24.85 7.43 18.10
C TYR A 219 25.76 8.64 18.39
N GLY A 220 25.19 9.81 18.73
CA GLY A 220 25.97 11.03 18.94
C GLY A 220 25.56 11.89 20.12
N GLY A 221 24.63 11.42 20.98
CA GLY A 221 24.21 12.12 22.19
C GLY A 221 23.56 13.50 21.97
N SER A 222 23.30 13.88 20.72
CA SER A 222 22.98 15.24 20.36
C SER A 222 21.47 15.43 20.32
N PHE A 223 20.94 15.97 21.41
CA PHE A 223 19.57 16.48 21.47
C PHE A 223 19.25 17.37 20.27
N LYS A 224 20.23 18.17 19.80
CA LYS A 224 20.08 19.04 18.64
C LYS A 224 19.66 18.27 17.37
N TYR A 225 20.33 17.16 17.06
CA TYR A 225 19.96 16.37 15.88
C TYR A 225 18.60 15.68 16.06
N HIS A 226 18.30 15.22 17.27
CA HIS A 226 17.01 14.61 17.57
C HIS A 226 15.85 15.58 17.28
N TRP A 227 15.82 16.75 17.92
CA TRP A 227 14.65 17.64 17.77
C TRP A 227 14.54 18.23 16.36
N ILE A 228 15.67 18.47 15.66
CA ILE A 228 15.65 18.93 14.25
C ILE A 228 15.03 17.86 13.35
N VAL A 229 15.49 16.61 13.43
CA VAL A 229 14.95 15.53 12.60
C VAL A 229 13.48 15.28 12.93
N GLN A 230 13.10 15.32 14.21
CA GLN A 230 11.71 15.19 14.64
C GLN A 230 10.81 16.31 14.11
N LEU A 231 11.32 17.55 14.05
CA LEU A 231 10.58 18.68 13.49
C LEU A 231 10.40 18.54 11.97
N VAL A 232 11.43 18.08 11.26
CA VAL A 232 11.34 17.78 9.82
C VAL A 232 10.35 16.64 9.56
N ALA A 233 10.40 15.56 10.34
CA ALA A 233 9.44 14.46 10.26
C ALA A 233 8.00 14.94 10.51
N SER A 234 7.82 15.83 11.49
CA SER A 234 6.54 16.45 11.83
C SER A 234 5.99 17.30 10.69
N ALA A 235 6.85 18.06 10.00
CA ALA A 235 6.46 18.82 8.82
C ALA A 235 5.98 17.91 7.68
N PHE A 236 6.70 16.80 7.41
CA PHE A 236 6.27 15.80 6.44
C PHE A 236 4.90 15.22 6.82
N MET A 237 4.70 14.86 8.09
CA MET A 237 3.41 14.35 8.57
C MET A 237 2.28 15.38 8.40
N GLY A 238 2.54 16.65 8.66
CA GLY A 238 1.57 17.74 8.46
C GLY A 238 1.21 17.93 6.98
N ILE A 239 2.20 17.97 6.08
CA ILE A 239 1.98 18.07 4.64
C ILE A 239 1.23 16.85 4.12
N GLY A 240 1.66 15.65 4.51
CA GLY A 240 1.00 14.40 4.15
C GLY A 240 -0.46 14.38 4.61
N PHE A 241 -0.74 14.79 5.85
CA PHE A 241 -2.10 14.91 6.37
C PHE A 241 -2.95 15.91 5.56
N ALA A 242 -2.42 17.08 5.22
CA ALA A 242 -3.11 18.06 4.39
C ALA A 242 -3.47 17.51 3.00
N LEU A 243 -2.53 16.80 2.36
CA LEU A 243 -2.81 16.10 1.09
C LEU A 243 -3.88 15.01 1.27
N GLY A 244 -3.89 14.33 2.41
CA GLY A 244 -4.94 13.35 2.75
C GLY A 244 -6.34 13.97 2.82
N LEU A 245 -6.47 15.16 3.41
CA LEU A 245 -7.73 15.90 3.47
C LEU A 245 -8.22 16.35 2.09
N MET A 246 -7.30 16.62 1.15
CA MET A 246 -7.66 16.95 -0.23
C MET A 246 -8.27 15.75 -0.99
N LEU A 247 -7.91 14.52 -0.62
CA LEU A 247 -8.42 13.28 -1.24
C LEU A 247 -9.83 12.92 -0.75
N GLY A 248 -10.18 13.28 0.48
CA GLY A 248 -11.47 12.92 1.06
C GLY A 248 -11.80 13.81 2.26
N LYS A 249 -12.81 14.67 2.10
CA LYS A 249 -13.29 15.59 3.15
C LYS A 249 -14.12 14.90 4.24
N LYS A 250 -14.66 13.71 3.97
CA LYS A 250 -15.45 12.93 4.93
C LYS A 250 -14.57 11.90 5.62
N ILE A 251 -14.66 11.82 6.94
CA ILE A 251 -13.98 10.82 7.76
C ILE A 251 -14.90 9.59 7.81
N ASN A 252 -14.59 8.57 7.03
CA ASN A 252 -15.40 7.35 6.93
C ASN A 252 -14.55 6.06 6.92
N THR A 253 -13.23 6.17 7.05
CA THR A 253 -12.32 5.02 7.06
C THR A 253 -11.50 4.96 8.34
N ALA A 254 -11.16 3.74 8.77
CA ALA A 254 -10.26 3.52 9.91
C ALA A 254 -8.89 4.21 9.69
N HIS A 255 -8.37 4.20 8.47
CA HIS A 255 -7.13 4.89 8.08
C HIS A 255 -7.16 6.39 8.41
N GLN A 256 -8.27 7.07 8.10
CA GLN A 256 -8.42 8.50 8.43
C GLN A 256 -8.48 8.74 9.93
N VAL A 257 -9.25 7.92 10.67
CA VAL A 257 -9.38 8.06 12.13
C VAL A 257 -8.04 7.85 12.81
N VAL A 258 -7.31 6.78 12.46
CA VAL A 258 -5.97 6.51 13.01
C VAL A 258 -4.99 7.63 12.62
N GLY A 259 -5.04 8.12 11.38
CA GLY A 259 -4.21 9.26 10.94
C GLY A 259 -4.43 10.53 11.76
N ILE A 260 -5.68 10.87 12.08
CA ILE A 260 -6.03 12.04 12.93
C ILE A 260 -5.53 11.84 14.36
N LEU A 261 -5.70 10.64 14.92
CA LEU A 261 -5.20 10.31 16.25
C LEU A 261 -3.68 10.42 16.31
N LEU A 262 -2.96 9.90 15.32
CA LEU A 262 -1.50 10.02 15.21
C LEU A 262 -1.07 11.49 15.15
N LEU A 263 -1.76 12.34 14.37
CA LEU A 263 -1.43 13.78 14.29
C LEU A 263 -1.65 14.48 15.63
N SER A 264 -2.73 14.14 16.34
CA SER A 264 -3.02 14.68 17.67
C SER A 264 -1.96 14.23 18.68
N CYS A 265 -1.60 12.95 18.68
CA CYS A 265 -0.52 12.41 19.49
C CYS A 265 0.83 13.06 19.18
N LEU A 266 1.10 13.43 17.92
CA LEU A 266 2.34 14.13 17.56
C LEU A 266 2.45 15.49 18.25
N GLY A 267 1.34 16.26 18.30
CA GLY A 267 1.29 17.52 19.04
C GLY A 267 1.58 17.32 20.53
N ILE A 268 0.95 16.31 21.14
CA ILE A 268 1.20 15.93 22.54
C ILE A 268 2.66 15.52 22.74
N GLN A 269 3.21 14.71 21.84
CA GLN A 269 4.59 14.23 21.88
C GLN A 269 5.59 15.38 21.83
N GLY A 270 5.34 16.40 21.01
CA GLY A 270 6.16 17.62 20.96
C GLY A 270 6.14 18.40 22.28
N ILE A 271 4.96 18.59 22.87
CA ILE A 271 4.80 19.27 24.17
C ILE A 271 5.50 18.48 25.29
N LEU A 272 5.29 17.16 25.33
CA LEU A 272 5.93 16.28 26.29
C LEU A 272 7.45 16.29 26.12
N GLY A 273 7.96 16.25 24.89
CA GLY A 273 9.39 16.29 24.59
C GLY A 273 10.04 17.60 25.04
N TRP A 274 9.40 18.73 24.76
CA TRP A 274 9.86 20.05 25.22
C TRP A 274 9.87 20.14 26.74
N ARG A 275 8.75 19.80 27.40
CA ARG A 275 8.65 19.84 28.87
C ARG A 275 9.66 18.90 29.53
N HIS A 276 9.78 17.68 29.02
CA HIS A 276 10.77 16.72 29.48
C HIS A 276 12.18 17.28 29.37
N HIS A 277 12.56 17.87 28.24
CA HIS A 277 13.89 18.45 28.06
C HIS A 277 14.15 19.60 29.04
N MET A 278 13.19 20.51 29.22
CA MET A 278 13.30 21.64 30.18
C MET A 278 13.44 21.18 31.63
N VAL A 279 12.72 20.14 32.03
CA VAL A 279 12.83 19.55 33.36
C VAL A 279 14.18 18.82 33.51
N PHE A 280 14.61 18.12 32.47
CA PHE A 280 15.87 17.39 32.47
C PHE A 280 17.10 18.30 32.58
N ILE A 281 17.13 19.45 31.89
CA ILE A 281 18.25 20.41 32.03
C ILE A 281 18.35 20.99 33.45
N ARG A 282 17.25 21.00 34.21
CA ARG A 282 17.19 21.51 35.58
C ARG A 282 17.54 20.46 36.63
N ILE A 283 16.96 19.26 36.52
CA ILE A 283 17.04 18.22 37.55
C ILE A 283 18.14 17.18 37.24
N ARG A 284 18.54 17.05 35.95
CA ARG A 284 19.49 16.04 35.45
C ARG A 284 19.10 14.59 35.80
N ARG A 285 17.83 14.34 36.10
CA ARG A 285 17.25 13.01 36.35
C ARG A 285 16.03 12.77 35.46
N ARG A 286 15.74 11.50 35.18
CA ARG A 286 14.50 11.09 34.50
C ARG A 286 13.30 11.36 35.41
N THR A 287 12.19 11.72 34.80
CA THR A 287 10.91 11.95 35.49
C THR A 287 9.82 11.15 34.79
N TRP A 288 8.62 11.10 35.38
CA TRP A 288 7.47 10.45 34.74
C TRP A 288 7.18 11.01 33.33
N LEU A 289 7.46 12.29 33.08
CA LEU A 289 7.36 12.93 31.75
C LEU A 289 8.28 12.28 30.72
N SER A 290 9.48 11.85 31.12
CA SER A 290 10.41 11.10 30.28
C SER A 290 9.78 9.80 29.79
N HIS A 291 9.18 9.05 30.71
CA HIS A 291 8.56 7.74 30.41
C HIS A 291 7.34 7.90 29.52
N SER A 292 6.49 8.90 29.79
CA SER A 292 5.33 9.21 28.95
C SER A 292 5.74 9.56 27.52
N HIS A 293 6.75 10.41 27.34
CA HIS A 293 7.28 10.74 26.01
C HIS A 293 7.85 9.52 25.28
N LEU A 294 8.61 8.66 25.98
CA LEU A 294 9.18 7.45 25.40
C LEU A 294 8.11 6.45 24.94
N TRP A 295 7.14 6.14 25.80
CA TRP A 295 6.09 5.17 25.48
C TRP A 295 5.12 5.69 24.42
N LEU A 296 4.73 6.96 24.49
CA LEU A 296 3.88 7.56 23.46
C LEU A 296 4.56 7.52 22.09
N GLY A 297 5.87 7.82 22.03
CA GLY A 297 6.65 7.70 20.80
C GLY A 297 6.65 6.28 20.23
N ARG A 298 6.79 5.25 21.06
CA ARG A 298 6.73 3.84 20.63
C ARG A 298 5.37 3.47 20.06
N VAL A 299 4.29 3.86 20.75
CA VAL A 299 2.91 3.63 20.28
C VAL A 299 2.67 4.32 18.95
N MET A 300 3.19 5.54 18.77
CA MET A 300 3.07 6.28 17.52
C MET A 300 3.77 5.62 16.34
N ILE A 301 4.97 5.05 16.51
CA ILE A 301 5.68 4.33 15.43
C ILE A 301 4.86 3.11 14.99
N VAL A 302 4.43 2.27 15.94
CA VAL A 302 3.61 1.08 15.66
C VAL A 302 2.28 1.46 15.01
N GLY A 303 1.64 2.52 15.52
CA GLY A 303 0.41 3.06 14.94
C GLY A 303 0.64 3.59 13.51
N GLY A 304 1.77 4.24 13.26
CA GLY A 304 2.19 4.72 11.95
C GLY A 304 2.35 3.60 10.92
N TRP A 305 3.07 2.54 11.26
CA TRP A 305 3.18 1.35 10.41
C TRP A 305 1.82 0.70 10.14
N SER A 306 0.98 0.57 11.18
CA SER A 306 -0.38 0.04 11.04
C SER A 306 -1.22 0.89 10.10
N ASN A 307 -1.11 2.22 10.21
CA ASN A 307 -1.83 3.16 9.36
C ASN A 307 -1.33 3.13 7.92
N LEU A 308 -0.03 2.93 7.70
CA LEU A 308 0.56 2.71 6.38
C LEU A 308 -0.05 1.49 5.69
N PHE A 309 -0.09 0.34 6.37
CA PHE A 309 -0.73 -0.87 5.83
C PHE A 309 -2.22 -0.66 5.55
N SER A 310 -2.95 -0.03 6.47
CA SER A 310 -4.36 0.29 6.26
C SER A 310 -4.57 1.15 5.02
N GLY A 311 -3.70 2.14 4.74
CA GLY A 311 -3.78 2.98 3.56
C GLY A 311 -3.50 2.21 2.27
N MET A 312 -2.51 1.31 2.29
CA MET A 312 -2.21 0.44 1.14
C MET A 312 -3.35 -0.53 0.81
N ILE A 313 -3.98 -1.11 1.83
CA ILE A 313 -5.13 -2.00 1.69
C ILE A 313 -6.33 -1.22 1.15
N LEU A 314 -6.62 -0.03 1.72
CA LEU A 314 -7.73 0.82 1.28
C LEU A 314 -7.62 1.20 -0.20
N ARG A 315 -6.40 1.45 -0.68
CA ARG A 315 -6.17 1.74 -2.10
C ARG A 315 -6.28 0.50 -3.00
N GLY A 316 -6.19 -0.71 -2.44
CA GLY A 316 -6.17 -1.96 -3.19
C GLY A 316 -4.81 -2.25 -3.83
N TYR A 317 -3.71 -1.98 -3.13
CA TYR A 317 -2.38 -2.44 -3.57
C TYR A 317 -2.32 -3.97 -3.62
N SER A 318 -1.56 -4.51 -4.58
CA SER A 318 -1.39 -5.96 -4.75
C SER A 318 -0.76 -6.61 -3.50
N SER A 319 -1.05 -7.90 -3.27
CA SER A 319 -0.48 -8.68 -2.16
C SER A 319 1.05 -8.66 -2.17
N PHE A 320 1.69 -8.63 -3.34
CA PHE A 320 3.14 -8.49 -3.47
C PHE A 320 3.65 -7.14 -2.94
N GLY A 321 2.95 -6.04 -3.25
CA GLY A 321 3.32 -4.71 -2.75
C GLY A 321 3.19 -4.60 -1.23
N ILE A 322 2.11 -5.17 -0.67
CA ILE A 322 1.92 -5.25 0.79
C ILE A 322 3.01 -6.12 1.43
N PHE A 323 3.34 -7.26 0.82
CA PHE A 323 4.42 -8.13 1.30
C PHE A 323 5.78 -7.42 1.28
N ALA A 324 6.12 -6.71 0.20
CA ALA A 324 7.35 -5.94 0.11
C ALA A 324 7.45 -4.85 1.19
N MET A 325 6.36 -4.12 1.46
CA MET A 325 6.33 -3.17 2.58
C MET A 325 6.38 -3.84 3.95
N SER A 326 5.81 -5.04 4.08
CA SER A 326 5.92 -5.84 5.31
C SER A 326 7.36 -6.22 5.61
N LEU A 327 8.14 -6.57 4.59
CA LEU A 327 9.58 -6.80 4.76
C LEU A 327 10.31 -5.52 5.18
N LEU A 328 10.01 -4.39 4.55
CA LEU A 328 10.64 -3.11 4.90
C LEU A 328 10.38 -2.72 6.37
N VAL A 329 9.11 -2.74 6.79
CA VAL A 329 8.71 -2.49 8.18
C VAL A 329 9.34 -3.51 9.12
N GLY A 330 9.39 -4.79 8.71
CA GLY A 330 10.05 -5.86 9.47
C GLY A 330 11.53 -5.58 9.70
N PHE A 331 12.28 -5.19 8.66
CA PHE A 331 13.68 -4.82 8.78
C PHE A 331 13.89 -3.60 9.66
N GLU A 332 13.04 -2.59 9.55
CA GLU A 332 13.07 -1.40 10.41
C GLU A 332 12.82 -1.77 11.88
N ALA A 333 11.79 -2.58 12.15
CA ALA A 333 11.45 -3.04 13.49
C ALA A 333 12.58 -3.88 14.11
N ILE A 334 13.15 -4.83 13.34
CA ILE A 334 14.31 -5.63 13.77
C ILE A 334 15.52 -4.73 13.99
N GLY A 335 15.76 -3.76 13.11
CA GLY A 335 16.85 -2.80 13.23
C GLY A 335 16.76 -1.97 14.52
N LEU A 336 15.59 -1.38 14.78
CA LEU A 336 15.36 -0.57 15.99
C LEU A 336 15.44 -1.41 17.27
N THR A 337 14.81 -2.59 17.30
CA THR A 337 14.79 -3.45 18.50
C THR A 337 16.12 -4.14 18.75
N GLY A 338 16.74 -4.69 17.70
CA GLY A 338 18.07 -5.31 17.76
C GLY A 338 19.15 -4.31 18.17
N TRP A 339 19.05 -3.06 17.71
CA TRP A 339 19.94 -1.98 18.14
C TRP A 339 19.78 -1.66 19.63
N LEU A 340 18.54 -1.53 20.13
CA LEU A 340 18.29 -1.31 21.55
C LEU A 340 18.84 -2.46 22.41
N TRP A 341 18.69 -3.70 21.95
CA TRP A 341 19.23 -4.88 22.63
C TRP A 341 20.77 -4.89 22.63
N TRP A 342 21.41 -4.53 21.51
CA TRP A 342 22.86 -4.45 21.41
C TRP A 342 23.46 -3.40 22.37
N ILE A 343 22.83 -2.23 22.49
CA ILE A 343 23.27 -1.20 23.44
C ILE A 343 23.18 -1.70 24.89
N ARG A 344 22.07 -2.38 25.25
CA ARG A 344 21.92 -2.97 26.58
C ARG A 344 23.01 -4.01 26.88
N ILE A 345 23.35 -4.86 25.91
CA ILE A 345 24.46 -5.80 26.08
C ILE A 345 25.79 -5.10 26.27
N LYS A 346 26.04 -4.03 25.50
CA LYS A 346 27.30 -3.28 25.60
C LYS A 346 27.43 -2.63 26.99
N ALA A 347 26.35 -2.02 27.50
CA ALA A 347 26.32 -1.44 28.84
C ALA A 347 26.58 -2.50 29.92
N ALA A 348 25.83 -3.61 29.90
CA ALA A 348 26.00 -4.72 30.85
C ALA A 348 27.39 -5.38 30.78
N ARG A 349 28.05 -5.36 29.62
CA ARG A 349 29.45 -5.85 29.48
C ARG A 349 30.44 -4.89 30.11
N VAL A 350 30.28 -3.57 29.95
CA VAL A 350 31.16 -2.57 30.57
C VAL A 350 31.09 -2.67 32.09
N GLU A 351 29.88 -2.82 32.63
CA GLU A 351 29.63 -2.98 34.06
C GLU A 351 30.28 -4.26 34.62
N ARG A 352 30.09 -5.41 33.95
CA ARG A 352 30.75 -6.67 34.35
C ARG A 352 32.27 -6.66 34.19
N SER A 353 32.82 -5.79 33.36
CA SER A 353 34.27 -5.74 33.10
C SER A 353 35.04 -4.98 34.18
N GLY A 354 34.36 -4.24 35.08
CA GLY A 354 34.99 -3.47 36.16
C GLY A 354 36.06 -2.47 35.68
N ALA A 355 36.04 -2.09 34.40
CA ALA A 355 37.11 -1.28 33.82
C ALA A 355 37.00 0.16 34.35
N PRO A 356 38.04 0.70 35.02
CA PRO A 356 38.02 2.09 35.43
C PRO A 356 37.94 2.97 34.18
N VAL A 357 37.01 3.92 34.19
CA VAL A 357 36.88 4.95 33.17
C VAL A 357 38.13 5.84 33.24
N ILE A 358 39.19 5.45 32.53
CA ILE A 358 40.31 6.36 32.27
C ILE A 358 39.78 7.41 31.30
N LEU A 359 39.45 8.59 31.82
CA LEU A 359 39.31 9.80 31.02
C LEU A 359 40.65 10.02 30.31
N LYS A 360 40.73 9.64 29.04
CA LYS A 360 41.81 10.12 28.16
C LYS A 360 41.60 11.62 27.98
N GLU A 361 42.32 12.39 28.78
CA GLU A 361 42.62 13.79 28.50
C GLU A 361 43.46 13.82 27.21
N SER A 362 42.82 14.13 26.10
CA SER A 362 43.50 14.50 24.86
C SER A 362 43.12 15.93 24.53
N ASP A 363 44.10 16.81 24.66
CA ASP A 363 44.15 18.20 24.20
C ASP A 363 43.39 18.40 22.88
N THR A 364 42.27 19.13 22.92
CA THR A 364 41.94 20.23 21.98
C THR A 364 40.57 20.85 22.28
N MET A 365 40.61 22.15 22.59
CA MET A 365 39.57 23.17 22.42
C MET A 365 38.10 22.84 22.73
N GLY A 366 37.68 23.33 23.90
CA GLY A 366 36.32 23.61 24.37
C GLY A 366 35.16 23.42 23.39
N THR A 367 34.42 22.32 23.55
CA THR A 367 32.97 22.32 23.36
C THR A 367 32.33 21.21 24.19
N LYS A 368 31.35 21.61 25.01
CA LYS A 368 30.41 20.84 25.85
C LYS A 368 30.32 19.33 25.56
N LYS A 369 31.25 18.53 26.10
CA LYS A 369 31.24 17.06 25.98
C LYS A 369 30.28 16.36 26.95
N GLY A 370 29.95 17.01 28.08
CA GLY A 370 29.14 16.42 29.15
C GLY A 370 27.64 16.25 28.88
N GLU A 371 27.06 16.95 27.89
CA GLU A 371 25.65 16.75 27.53
C GLU A 371 25.44 15.54 26.61
N ALA A 372 26.42 15.20 25.79
CA ALA A 372 26.31 14.12 24.80
C ALA A 372 26.38 12.72 25.43
N ASP A 373 27.27 12.51 26.40
CA ASP A 373 27.42 11.21 27.06
C ASP A 373 26.20 10.83 27.92
N TYR A 374 25.50 11.80 28.49
CA TYR A 374 24.38 11.54 29.40
C TYR A 374 23.08 11.12 28.69
N PHE A 375 22.86 11.55 27.44
CA PHE A 375 21.72 11.08 26.64
C PHE A 375 21.86 9.61 26.20
N ALA A 376 23.10 9.09 26.16
CA ALA A 376 23.38 7.71 25.78
C ALA A 376 23.23 6.71 26.94
N LEU A 377 23.54 7.15 28.17
CA LEU A 377 23.57 6.37 29.43
C LEU A 377 22.22 6.31 30.15
N GLY A 378 21.12 6.36 29.40
CA GLY A 378 19.80 6.25 29.98
C GLY A 378 19.49 4.82 30.41
N ASP A 379 20.15 4.36 31.47
CA ASP A 379 20.01 3.05 32.06
C ASP A 379 18.62 2.88 32.68
N ASP A 380 18.16 1.65 32.58
CA ASP A 380 16.85 1.18 33.00
C ASP A 380 17.04 0.42 34.32
N GLU A 381 17.49 1.09 35.39
CA GLU A 381 17.59 0.47 36.71
C GLU A 381 16.53 1.02 37.66
N TYR A 382 15.62 0.10 38.01
CA TYR A 382 14.85 0.12 39.22
C TYR A 382 15.80 -0.22 40.37
N ASP A 383 16.08 0.76 41.24
CA ASP A 383 16.38 0.47 42.63
C ASP A 383 15.19 0.99 43.45
N ASP A 384 14.38 0.03 43.86
CA ASP A 384 13.32 0.18 44.86
C ASP A 384 13.97 0.18 46.24
N ASP A 385 14.57 1.31 46.60
CA ASP A 385 15.09 1.52 47.95
C ASP A 385 14.08 2.39 48.70
N GLY A 386 13.00 1.74 49.14
CA GLY A 386 12.09 2.30 50.12
C GLY A 386 12.82 2.57 51.44
N ASN A 387 13.27 3.81 51.63
CA ASN A 387 13.50 4.34 52.96
C ASN A 387 12.85 5.72 53.07
N SER A 388 11.67 5.74 53.68
CA SER A 388 10.97 6.94 54.11
C SER A 388 11.84 7.67 55.14
N VAL A 389 12.41 8.80 54.75
CA VAL A 389 12.94 9.78 55.71
C VAL A 389 11.74 10.61 56.17
N ASP A 390 11.27 10.33 57.39
CA ASP A 390 10.33 11.16 58.11
C ASP A 390 10.89 12.59 58.21
N LEU A 391 10.13 13.54 57.68
CA LEU A 391 10.30 14.96 57.96
C LEU A 391 9.59 15.25 59.28
N GLN A 392 10.36 15.32 60.37
CA GLN A 392 9.87 15.95 61.60
C GLN A 392 9.76 17.47 61.38
N GLU A 393 8.53 17.97 61.50
CA GLU A 393 8.21 19.39 61.61
C GLU A 393 8.72 19.94 62.95
N ASP A 394 9.64 20.89 62.87
CA ASP A 394 10.03 21.78 63.98
C ASP A 394 9.07 22.97 64.01
N GLU A 395 8.06 22.93 64.88
CA GLU A 395 7.39 24.12 65.42
C GLU A 395 7.17 23.93 66.91
N ASP A 396 8.05 24.49 67.75
CA ASP A 396 7.62 25.45 68.77
C ASP A 396 8.81 26.12 69.48
N LYS A 397 8.73 27.44 69.62
CA LYS A 397 9.52 28.26 70.54
C LYS A 397 8.55 29.09 71.35
N PRO A 398 8.81 29.30 72.66
CA PRO A 398 9.16 30.67 73.02
C PRO A 398 10.24 30.79 74.12
N MET A 399 10.62 32.06 74.32
CA MET A 399 11.78 32.58 75.05
C MET A 399 11.79 32.36 76.57
N ILE A 400 13.03 32.26 77.07
CA ILE A 400 13.64 32.48 78.40
C ILE A 400 13.02 33.67 79.17
N PRO A 401 13.09 33.75 80.52
CA PRO A 401 13.88 32.94 81.47
C PRO A 401 13.10 32.01 82.41
#